data_AF-A0A267DPG8-F1
#
_entry.id   AF-A0A267DPG8-F1
#
_cell.length_a   1.000
_cell.length_b   1.000
_cell.length_c   1.000
_cell.angle_alpha   90.00
_cell.angle_beta   90.00
_cell.angle_gamma   90.00
#
_symmetry.space_group_name_H-M   'P 1'
#
loop_
_entity.id
_entity.type
_entity.pdbx_description
1 polymer ?
#
loop_
_entity_poly.entity_id
_entity_poly.type
_entity_poly.pdbx_seq_one_letter_code
_entity_poly.pdbx_strand_id
1 'polypeptide(L)'
;SSTKNPSNLLNWQQIQQSVPRRADFEDPIGWLISCQDEEEQTALVSELQPYLAYSDVSLMCMQVLDAELRKLATSSNKLESINYRIRHANIERLLLAFNFPKRLTRQDRLLLQKTQPESDSRCHSFWSKQSEFYSQLQKKLMSISQLRKQYGKLWRRYLDCPLPVSNKSKQLCSLLVLLNDRVLGLLTNAMQLADFIMSAFESNNVEVGMAATPCVFHLVFNYSLDYGPLFDRLYQLVSLSGLMSPYRGRFYRQLDLILTATNISTARIAAFAKRLASLCLLAPCYCQPMLIGLVLNLLRRHKKCQYLVHRQAEDDEDVKEANEKLNGSGGSNEFSMSISLTKLKPLRLDIRYGS
;
A
#
# COMPACT_ATOMS: atom_id res chain seq x y z
N SER A 1 -23.06 28.59 -23.39
CA SER A 1 -22.63 27.99 -24.67
C SER A 1 -21.34 28.63 -25.17
N SER A 2 -20.23 28.28 -24.56
CA SER A 2 -18.94 28.21 -25.24
C SER A 2 -18.13 27.15 -24.51
N THR A 3 -18.22 25.96 -25.04
CA THR A 3 -17.38 24.81 -24.72
C THR A 3 -15.92 25.27 -24.77
N LYS A 4 -15.34 25.49 -23.59
CA LYS A 4 -13.88 25.59 -23.45
C LYS A 4 -13.35 24.20 -23.79
N ASN A 5 -13.09 23.98 -25.08
CA ASN A 5 -12.48 22.75 -25.56
C ASN A 5 -11.21 22.50 -24.74
N PRO A 6 -11.11 21.36 -24.05
CA PRO A 6 -9.97 21.09 -23.19
C PRO A 6 -8.64 21.01 -23.94
N SER A 7 -8.68 20.70 -25.23
CA SER A 7 -7.53 20.74 -26.13
C SER A 7 -6.88 22.13 -26.27
N ASN A 8 -7.58 23.20 -25.87
CA ASN A 8 -7.07 24.58 -25.88
C ASN A 8 -6.57 25.06 -24.50
N LEU A 9 -6.68 24.27 -23.42
CA LEU A 9 -6.31 24.70 -22.06
C LEU A 9 -4.80 24.77 -21.83
N LEU A 10 -4.02 23.98 -22.55
CA LEU A 10 -2.56 24.08 -22.60
C LEU A 10 -2.18 24.29 -24.06
N ASN A 11 -1.74 25.50 -24.40
CA ASN A 11 -1.18 25.77 -25.71
C ASN A 11 0.22 25.12 -25.76
N TRP A 12 0.26 23.79 -25.81
CA TRP A 12 1.47 22.98 -25.72
C TRP A 12 2.52 23.41 -26.75
N GLN A 13 2.10 23.94 -27.91
CA GLN A 13 3.05 24.46 -28.89
C GLN A 13 3.76 25.74 -28.42
N GLN A 14 3.07 26.62 -27.68
CA GLN A 14 3.68 27.82 -27.10
C GLN A 14 4.59 27.49 -25.92
N ILE A 15 4.14 26.62 -25.00
CA ILE A 15 4.95 26.25 -23.82
C ILE A 15 6.18 25.44 -24.27
N GLN A 16 6.14 24.74 -25.41
CA GLN A 16 7.30 24.03 -25.96
C GLN A 16 8.39 25.01 -26.46
N GLN A 17 7.97 26.20 -26.90
CA GLN A 17 8.84 27.25 -27.44
C GLN A 17 9.41 28.18 -26.35
N SER A 18 8.82 28.20 -25.14
CA SER A 18 9.27 29.01 -24.00
C SER A 18 9.76 28.16 -22.82
N VAL A 19 10.47 28.77 -21.86
CA VAL A 19 10.74 28.10 -20.57
C VAL A 19 9.41 27.97 -19.79
N PRO A 20 8.96 26.75 -19.44
CA PRO A 20 7.72 26.54 -18.70
C PRO A 20 7.78 27.27 -17.35
N ARG A 21 6.83 28.16 -17.09
CA ARG A 21 6.69 28.82 -15.79
C ARG A 21 5.53 28.21 -15.03
N ARG A 22 5.62 28.26 -13.69
CA ARG A 22 4.58 27.76 -12.80
C ARG A 22 3.19 28.36 -13.13
N ALA A 23 3.13 29.66 -13.43
CA ALA A 23 1.88 30.37 -13.75
C ALA A 23 1.13 29.76 -14.94
N ASP A 24 1.86 29.25 -15.94
CA ASP A 24 1.27 28.66 -17.16
C ASP A 24 0.49 27.37 -16.84
N PHE A 25 0.77 26.73 -15.71
CA PHE A 25 0.14 25.49 -15.28
C PHE A 25 -0.91 25.69 -14.16
N GLU A 26 -1.00 26.88 -13.55
CA GLU A 26 -1.92 27.14 -12.44
C GLU A 26 -3.39 27.09 -12.86
N ASP A 27 -3.73 27.76 -13.97
CA ASP A 27 -5.09 27.78 -14.52
C ASP A 27 -5.58 26.40 -15.00
N PRO A 28 -4.84 25.65 -15.85
CA PRO A 28 -5.32 24.36 -16.33
C PRO A 28 -5.40 23.31 -15.21
N ILE A 29 -4.44 23.26 -14.28
CA ILE A 29 -4.47 22.33 -13.15
C ILE A 29 -5.56 22.73 -12.15
N GLY A 30 -5.75 24.03 -11.89
CA GLY A 30 -6.82 24.52 -11.03
C GLY A 30 -8.22 24.18 -11.57
N TRP A 31 -8.39 24.22 -12.89
CA TRP A 31 -9.61 23.78 -13.56
C TRP A 31 -9.80 22.26 -13.45
N LEU A 32 -8.77 21.45 -13.69
CA LEU A 32 -8.84 19.98 -13.55
C LEU A 32 -9.21 19.55 -12.12
N ILE A 33 -8.68 20.26 -11.11
CA ILE A 33 -9.00 20.00 -9.71
C ILE A 33 -10.45 20.37 -9.40
N SER A 34 -11.00 21.39 -10.06
CA SER A 34 -12.37 21.88 -9.84
C SER A 34 -13.42 21.24 -10.75
N CYS A 35 -13.02 20.42 -11.73
CA CYS A 35 -13.91 19.75 -12.69
C CYS A 35 -14.89 18.82 -11.98
N GLN A 36 -16.19 18.97 -12.27
CA GLN A 36 -17.26 18.20 -11.61
C GLN A 36 -17.53 16.85 -12.29
N ASP A 37 -17.30 16.77 -13.60
CA ASP A 37 -17.55 15.57 -14.39
C ASP A 37 -16.35 14.61 -14.34
N GLU A 38 -16.54 13.44 -13.72
CA GLU A 38 -15.45 12.46 -13.53
C GLU A 38 -14.93 11.89 -14.85
N GLU A 39 -15.82 11.67 -15.83
CA GLU A 39 -15.44 11.12 -17.15
C GLU A 39 -14.58 12.11 -17.94
N GLU A 40 -14.98 13.39 -17.97
CA GLU A 40 -14.19 14.44 -18.61
C GLU A 40 -12.83 14.58 -17.91
N GLN A 41 -12.82 14.57 -16.58
CA GLN A 41 -11.59 14.69 -15.82
C GLN A 41 -10.63 13.51 -16.11
N THR A 42 -11.14 12.28 -16.18
CA THR A 42 -10.31 11.10 -16.48
C THR A 42 -9.78 11.10 -17.91
N ALA A 43 -10.59 11.52 -18.88
CA ALA A 43 -10.14 11.70 -20.27
C ALA A 43 -8.97 12.70 -20.32
N LEU A 44 -9.08 13.82 -19.61
CA LEU A 44 -8.04 14.84 -19.60
C LEU A 44 -6.79 14.43 -18.86
N VAL A 45 -6.93 13.70 -17.76
CA VAL A 45 -5.77 13.10 -17.09
C VAL A 45 -5.05 12.13 -18.03
N SER A 46 -5.79 11.39 -18.87
CA SER A 46 -5.19 10.48 -19.85
C SER A 46 -4.45 11.21 -20.97
N GLU A 47 -4.97 12.36 -21.43
CA GLU A 47 -4.29 13.24 -22.39
C GLU A 47 -3.01 13.88 -21.79
N LEU A 48 -3.01 14.16 -20.49
CA LEU A 48 -1.87 14.74 -19.77
C LEU A 48 -0.79 13.73 -19.41
N GLN A 49 -1.16 12.47 -19.22
CA GLN A 49 -0.26 11.38 -18.84
C GLN A 49 1.04 11.28 -19.68
N PRO A 50 1.02 11.38 -21.03
CA PRO A 50 2.25 11.35 -21.83
C PRO A 50 3.18 12.54 -21.54
N TYR A 51 2.62 13.72 -21.21
CA TYR A 51 3.41 14.92 -20.92
C TYR A 51 4.04 14.89 -19.52
N LEU A 52 3.42 14.19 -18.56
CA LEU A 52 3.97 14.00 -17.21
C LEU A 52 5.25 13.16 -17.18
N ALA A 53 5.61 12.48 -18.28
CA ALA A 53 6.87 11.76 -18.41
C ALA A 53 8.09 12.70 -18.50
N TYR A 54 7.89 13.94 -18.93
CA TYR A 54 8.95 14.94 -19.03
C TYR A 54 9.25 15.60 -17.68
N SER A 55 10.53 15.77 -17.38
CA SER A 55 10.98 16.28 -16.07
C SER A 55 10.43 17.67 -15.75
N ASP A 56 10.37 18.55 -16.73
CA ASP A 56 10.02 19.97 -16.53
C ASP A 56 8.54 20.13 -16.22
N VAL A 57 7.71 19.48 -17.04
CA VAL A 57 6.26 19.47 -16.87
C VAL A 57 5.92 18.79 -15.55
N SER A 58 6.56 17.66 -15.24
CA SER A 58 6.32 16.97 -13.96
C SER A 58 6.63 17.85 -12.75
N LEU A 59 7.76 18.58 -12.76
CA LEU A 59 8.15 19.48 -11.69
C LEU A 59 7.16 20.64 -11.52
N MET A 60 6.76 21.28 -12.63
CA MET A 60 5.82 22.40 -12.59
C MET A 60 4.44 21.95 -12.09
N CYS A 61 3.92 20.84 -12.62
CA CYS A 61 2.67 20.25 -12.14
C CYS A 61 2.74 19.92 -10.64
N MET A 62 3.86 19.36 -10.17
CA MET A 62 4.06 19.09 -8.75
C MET A 62 4.04 20.35 -7.87
N GLN A 63 4.64 21.45 -8.33
CA GLN A 63 4.65 22.71 -7.59
C GLN A 63 3.26 23.34 -7.49
N VAL A 64 2.46 23.27 -8.56
CA VAL A 64 1.07 23.76 -8.56
C VAL A 64 0.22 22.89 -7.64
N LEU A 65 0.32 21.57 -7.74
CA LEU A 65 -0.36 20.63 -6.85
C LEU A 65 0.00 20.87 -5.38
N ASP A 66 1.27 21.17 -5.09
CA ASP A 66 1.71 21.49 -3.73
C ASP A 66 0.99 22.71 -3.15
N ALA A 67 0.74 23.72 -3.98
CA ALA A 67 0.03 24.93 -3.55
C ALA A 67 -1.47 24.69 -3.38
N GLU A 68 -2.09 23.89 -4.25
CA GLU A 68 -3.50 23.52 -4.12
C GLU A 68 -3.75 22.62 -2.90
N LEU A 69 -2.85 21.69 -2.61
CA LEU A 69 -2.89 20.88 -1.38
C LEU A 69 -2.80 21.75 -0.12
N ARG A 70 -1.95 22.80 -0.12
CA ARG A 70 -1.90 23.75 1.00
C ARG A 70 -3.22 24.50 1.18
N LYS A 71 -3.87 24.93 0.09
CA LYS A 71 -5.18 25.58 0.14
C LYS A 71 -6.26 24.63 0.67
N LEU A 72 -6.19 23.35 0.31
CA LEU A 72 -7.12 22.34 0.81
C LEU A 72 -6.94 22.06 2.29
N ALA A 73 -5.69 21.95 2.76
CA ALA A 73 -5.38 21.73 4.17
C ALA A 73 -5.92 22.84 5.08
N THR A 74 -5.89 24.11 4.65
CA THR A 74 -6.46 25.24 5.42
C THR A 74 -7.99 25.33 5.34
N SER A 75 -8.61 24.68 4.35
CA SER A 75 -10.06 24.68 4.13
C SER A 75 -10.82 23.62 4.93
N SER A 76 -10.22 23.06 5.98
CA SER A 76 -10.75 21.97 6.82
C SER A 76 -12.13 22.24 7.45
N ASN A 77 -12.63 23.47 7.41
CA ASN A 77 -13.98 23.82 7.90
C ASN A 77 -15.11 23.39 6.93
N LYS A 78 -14.81 22.83 5.75
CA LYS A 78 -15.81 22.46 4.71
C LYS A 78 -15.74 20.99 4.26
N LEU A 79 -15.38 20.06 5.15
CA LEU A 79 -15.17 18.63 4.85
C LEU A 79 -16.38 17.90 4.27
N GLU A 80 -17.58 18.38 4.55
CA GLU A 80 -18.83 17.79 4.04
C GLU A 80 -19.22 18.32 2.67
N SER A 81 -18.59 19.41 2.20
CA SER A 81 -18.94 20.00 0.92
C SER A 81 -18.62 19.07 -0.24
N ILE A 82 -19.54 19.00 -1.21
CA ILE A 82 -19.38 18.21 -2.44
C ILE A 82 -18.11 18.66 -3.18
N ASN A 83 -17.84 19.97 -3.21
CA ASN A 83 -16.65 20.53 -3.83
C ASN A 83 -15.35 20.04 -3.18
N TYR A 84 -15.30 19.84 -1.86
CA TYR A 84 -14.12 19.28 -1.20
C TYR A 84 -13.87 17.83 -1.63
N ARG A 85 -14.94 17.02 -1.73
CA ARG A 85 -14.85 15.62 -2.17
C ARG A 85 -14.32 15.49 -3.60
N ILE A 86 -14.89 16.27 -4.52
CA ILE A 86 -14.49 16.29 -5.93
C ILE A 86 -13.02 16.69 -6.04
N ARG A 87 -12.62 17.80 -5.40
CA ARG A 87 -11.22 18.25 -5.41
C ARG A 87 -10.26 17.19 -4.87
N HIS A 88 -10.63 16.52 -3.78
CA HIS A 88 -9.83 15.47 -3.19
C HIS A 88 -9.65 14.28 -4.14
N ALA A 89 -10.74 13.77 -4.73
CA ALA A 89 -10.68 12.68 -5.70
C ALA A 89 -9.90 13.05 -6.96
N ASN A 90 -10.08 14.28 -7.45
CA ASN A 90 -9.41 14.77 -8.65
C ASN A 90 -7.89 14.87 -8.44
N ILE A 91 -7.46 15.31 -7.27
CA ILE A 91 -6.04 15.35 -6.88
C ILE A 91 -5.47 13.95 -6.74
N GLU A 92 -6.22 12.99 -6.17
CA GLU A 92 -5.80 11.59 -6.13
C GLU A 92 -5.49 11.05 -7.53
N ARG A 93 -6.41 11.27 -8.48
CA ARG A 93 -6.25 10.84 -9.88
C ARG A 93 -5.02 11.49 -10.51
N LEU A 94 -4.79 12.78 -10.29
CA LEU A 94 -3.61 13.49 -10.78
C LEU A 94 -2.31 12.96 -10.14
N LEU A 95 -2.30 12.70 -8.84
CA LEU A 95 -1.14 12.13 -8.15
C LEU A 95 -0.80 10.72 -8.66
N LEU A 96 -1.81 9.94 -9.03
CA LEU A 96 -1.65 8.61 -9.63
C LEU A 96 -1.26 8.65 -11.11
N ALA A 97 -1.47 9.76 -11.81
CA ALA A 97 -1.09 9.91 -13.21
C ALA A 97 0.42 10.11 -13.42
N PHE A 98 1.15 10.56 -12.38
CA PHE A 98 2.60 10.65 -12.43
C PHE A 98 3.23 9.26 -12.54
N ASN A 99 3.86 9.00 -13.68
CA ASN A 99 4.59 7.77 -13.92
C ASN A 99 6.09 8.03 -13.82
N PHE A 100 6.71 7.50 -12.77
CA PHE A 100 8.16 7.42 -12.66
C PHE A 100 8.62 5.98 -12.97
N PRO A 101 9.82 5.79 -13.53
CA PRO A 101 10.38 4.45 -13.68
C PRO A 101 10.42 3.80 -12.29
N LYS A 102 9.99 2.55 -12.16
CA LYS A 102 9.97 1.86 -10.86
C LYS A 102 11.39 1.72 -10.32
N ARG A 103 11.60 1.97 -9.02
CA ARG A 103 12.87 1.63 -8.39
C ARG A 103 12.87 0.12 -8.16
N LEU A 104 13.76 -0.59 -8.85
CA LEU A 104 14.00 -2.02 -8.67
C LEU A 104 14.27 -2.30 -7.18
N THR A 105 13.31 -2.96 -6.51
CA THR A 105 13.47 -3.43 -5.13
C THR A 105 14.51 -4.54 -5.07
N ARG A 106 14.98 -4.93 -3.87
CA ARG A 106 15.95 -6.02 -3.72
C ARG A 106 15.42 -7.34 -4.27
N GLN A 107 14.11 -7.58 -4.16
CA GLN A 107 13.42 -8.74 -4.73
C GLN A 107 13.32 -8.64 -6.26
N ASP A 108 13.00 -7.47 -6.82
CA ASP A 108 12.97 -7.28 -8.28
C ASP A 108 14.37 -7.46 -8.90
N ARG A 109 15.44 -7.02 -8.21
CA ARG A 109 16.82 -7.24 -8.66
C ARG A 109 17.21 -8.73 -8.69
N LEU A 110 16.64 -9.54 -7.81
CA LEU A 110 16.87 -10.99 -7.80
C LEU A 110 16.08 -11.69 -8.92
N LEU A 111 14.90 -11.19 -9.27
CA LEU A 111 14.05 -11.75 -10.35
C LEU A 111 14.49 -11.28 -11.74
N LEU A 112 15.01 -10.05 -11.86
CA LEU A 112 15.40 -9.42 -13.13
C LEU A 112 16.85 -9.70 -13.56
N GLN A 113 17.52 -10.69 -12.94
CA GLN A 113 18.79 -11.21 -13.47
C GLN A 113 18.64 -11.82 -14.88
N LYS A 114 17.41 -11.99 -15.39
CA LYS A 114 17.09 -12.59 -16.70
C LYS A 114 16.51 -11.65 -17.76
N THR A 115 16.21 -10.39 -17.45
CA THR A 115 15.69 -9.45 -18.45
C THR A 115 16.37 -8.10 -18.27
N GLN A 116 17.04 -7.65 -19.34
CA GLN A 116 17.66 -6.34 -19.39
C GLN A 116 16.67 -5.26 -18.93
N PRO A 117 17.11 -4.23 -18.18
CA PRO A 117 16.27 -3.09 -17.89
C PRO A 117 16.05 -2.37 -19.22
N GLU A 118 14.88 -2.52 -19.82
CA GLU A 118 14.48 -1.68 -20.93
C GLU A 118 14.69 -0.24 -20.49
N SER A 119 15.62 0.40 -21.17
CA SER A 119 16.02 1.78 -20.95
C SER A 119 14.80 2.68 -21.12
N ASP A 120 14.24 3.12 -19.99
CA ASP A 120 13.25 4.20 -19.89
C ASP A 120 13.91 5.54 -20.30
N SER A 121 14.27 5.64 -21.58
CA SER A 121 14.97 6.75 -22.23
C SER A 121 14.15 8.05 -22.28
N ARG A 122 12.85 7.99 -21.94
CA ARG A 122 11.97 9.16 -21.84
C ARG A 122 12.04 9.87 -20.49
N CYS A 123 12.50 9.19 -19.43
CA CYS A 123 12.57 9.73 -18.07
C CYS A 123 13.77 10.69 -17.88
N HIS A 124 14.24 11.31 -18.94
CA HIS A 124 15.44 12.14 -18.96
C HIS A 124 15.34 13.27 -19.99
N SER A 125 14.32 13.25 -20.85
CA SER A 125 14.11 14.28 -21.86
C SER A 125 13.40 15.48 -21.26
N PHE A 126 13.89 16.66 -21.62
CA PHE A 126 13.21 17.92 -21.44
C PHE A 126 12.14 18.08 -22.51
N TRP A 127 10.98 18.60 -22.13
CA TRP A 127 9.92 18.86 -23.10
C TRP A 127 10.14 20.21 -23.80
N SER A 128 10.69 21.19 -23.09
CA SER A 128 11.04 22.48 -23.65
C SER A 128 12.25 22.35 -24.58
N LYS A 129 12.15 22.96 -25.78
CA LYS A 129 13.29 23.01 -26.71
C LYS A 129 14.41 23.93 -26.22
N GLN A 130 14.10 24.83 -25.28
CA GLN A 130 15.03 25.78 -24.65
C GLN A 130 15.79 25.19 -23.44
N SER A 131 15.95 23.86 -23.36
CA SER A 131 16.57 23.18 -22.22
C SER A 131 18.01 23.62 -21.90
N GLU A 132 18.68 24.26 -22.86
CA GLU A 132 20.00 24.86 -22.69
C GLU A 132 19.99 26.06 -21.73
N PHE A 133 18.88 26.81 -21.67
CA PHE A 133 18.70 27.99 -20.82
C PHE A 133 18.38 27.65 -19.36
N TYR A 134 18.13 26.37 -19.02
CA TYR A 134 17.99 25.99 -17.62
C TYR A 134 19.31 26.18 -16.88
N SER A 135 19.25 26.94 -15.79
CA SER A 135 20.35 27.03 -14.84
C SER A 135 20.74 25.64 -14.32
N GLN A 136 22.00 25.47 -13.92
CA GLN A 136 22.47 24.20 -13.34
C GLN A 136 21.62 23.74 -12.14
N LEU A 137 21.06 24.67 -11.38
CA LEU A 137 20.14 24.39 -10.27
C LEU A 137 18.80 23.82 -10.74
N GLN A 138 18.24 24.34 -11.84
CA GLN A 138 17.01 23.80 -12.42
C GLN A 138 17.24 22.40 -12.98
N LYS A 139 18.37 22.16 -13.68
CA LYS A 139 18.75 20.82 -14.14
C LYS A 139 18.89 19.82 -12.98
N LYS A 140 19.41 20.28 -11.84
CA LYS A 140 19.50 19.47 -10.61
C LYS A 140 18.12 19.17 -10.01
N LEU A 141 17.23 20.16 -9.97
CA LEU A 141 15.82 20.04 -9.53
C LEU A 141 15.00 19.07 -10.37
N MET A 142 15.28 19.01 -11.66
CA MET A 142 14.59 18.17 -12.63
C MET A 142 15.20 16.76 -12.72
N SER A 143 16.21 16.45 -11.88
CA SER A 143 16.71 15.09 -11.74
C SER A 143 15.65 14.17 -11.11
N ILE A 144 15.60 12.91 -11.57
CA ILE A 144 14.64 11.91 -11.09
C ILE A 144 14.68 11.77 -9.57
N SER A 145 15.88 11.81 -8.97
CA SER A 145 16.05 11.68 -7.53
C SER A 145 15.34 12.81 -6.76
N GLN A 146 15.29 14.01 -7.32
CA GLN A 146 14.66 15.18 -6.72
C GLN A 146 13.17 15.23 -7.02
N LEU A 147 12.76 14.87 -8.23
CA LEU A 147 11.34 14.70 -8.59
C LEU A 147 10.65 13.68 -7.68
N ARG A 148 11.28 12.51 -7.45
CA ARG A 148 10.76 11.50 -6.52
C ARG A 148 10.71 11.97 -5.07
N LYS A 149 11.67 12.81 -4.64
CA LYS A 149 11.62 13.45 -3.32
C LYS A 149 10.47 14.45 -3.22
N GLN A 150 10.21 15.24 -4.25
CA GLN A 150 9.07 16.15 -4.30
C GLN A 150 7.75 15.38 -4.33
N TYR A 151 7.68 14.31 -5.10
CA TYR A 151 6.53 13.39 -5.14
C TYR A 151 6.22 12.79 -3.77
N GLY A 152 7.23 12.34 -3.02
CA GLY A 152 7.04 11.87 -1.64
C GLY A 152 6.51 12.93 -0.69
N LYS A 153 7.00 14.18 -0.82
CA LYS A 153 6.49 15.32 -0.05
C LYS A 153 5.03 15.64 -0.39
N LEU A 154 4.64 15.55 -1.66
CA LEU A 154 3.27 15.75 -2.10
C LEU A 154 2.34 14.69 -1.53
N TRP A 155 2.73 13.42 -1.61
CA TRP A 155 1.95 12.33 -1.02
C TRP A 155 1.79 12.48 0.49
N ARG A 156 2.87 12.84 1.20
CA ARG A 156 2.79 13.10 2.63
C ARG A 156 1.76 14.20 2.94
N ARG A 157 1.81 15.31 2.20
CA ARG A 157 0.86 16.42 2.39
C ARG A 157 -0.58 16.05 2.03
N TYR A 158 -0.76 15.26 0.99
CA TYR A 158 -2.07 14.73 0.63
C TYR A 158 -2.62 13.83 1.74
N LEU A 159 -1.78 12.97 2.33
CA LEU A 159 -2.15 12.09 3.44
C LEU A 159 -2.42 12.85 4.74
N ASP A 160 -1.76 13.99 4.95
CA ASP A 160 -2.04 14.89 6.07
C ASP A 160 -3.37 15.64 5.89
N CYS A 161 -3.93 15.69 4.66
CA CYS A 161 -5.22 16.33 4.42
C CYS A 161 -6.37 15.48 4.99
N PRO A 162 -7.35 16.09 5.68
CA PRO A 162 -8.46 15.36 6.26
C PRO A 162 -9.32 14.69 5.17
N LEU A 163 -9.44 13.37 5.25
CA LEU A 163 -10.30 12.60 4.35
C LEU A 163 -11.78 13.04 4.49
N PRO A 164 -12.55 13.13 3.40
CA PRO A 164 -13.97 13.47 3.46
C PRO A 164 -14.77 12.52 4.36
N VAL A 165 -15.77 13.04 5.09
CA VAL A 165 -16.48 12.31 6.17
C VAL A 165 -17.26 11.08 5.67
N SER A 166 -17.72 11.08 4.43
CA SER A 166 -18.46 9.95 3.87
C SER A 166 -17.52 8.82 3.48
N ASN A 167 -17.73 7.62 4.03
CA ASN A 167 -16.96 6.41 3.73
C ASN A 167 -15.45 6.50 3.97
N LYS A 168 -15.02 7.26 5.00
CA LYS A 168 -13.61 7.43 5.40
C LYS A 168 -12.82 6.12 5.43
N SER A 169 -13.36 5.07 6.06
CA SER A 169 -12.68 3.77 6.18
C SER A 169 -12.45 3.11 4.82
N LYS A 170 -13.46 3.08 3.94
CA LYS A 170 -13.35 2.48 2.60
C LYS A 170 -12.35 3.22 1.73
N GLN A 171 -12.39 4.55 1.74
CA GLN A 171 -11.46 5.41 1.00
C GLN A 171 -10.02 5.26 1.51
N LEU A 172 -9.85 5.19 2.84
CA LEU A 172 -8.55 4.94 3.44
C LEU A 172 -8.01 3.56 3.03
N CYS A 173 -8.85 2.51 3.06
CA CYS A 173 -8.45 1.18 2.60
C CYS A 173 -8.07 1.14 1.11
N SER A 174 -8.85 1.78 0.23
CA SER A 174 -8.52 1.84 -1.20
C SER A 174 -7.22 2.60 -1.43
N LEU A 175 -7.01 3.70 -0.70
CA LEU A 175 -5.80 4.47 -0.75
C LEU A 175 -4.58 3.66 -0.29
N LEU A 176 -4.69 2.87 0.79
CA LEU A 176 -3.60 1.99 1.25
C LEU A 176 -3.24 0.94 0.21
N VAL A 177 -4.24 0.33 -0.42
CA VAL A 177 -4.04 -0.62 -1.52
C VAL A 177 -3.30 0.03 -2.68
N LEU A 178 -3.71 1.25 -3.08
CA LEU A 178 -3.05 2.02 -4.13
C LEU A 178 -1.63 2.43 -3.76
N LEU A 179 -1.41 2.84 -2.51
CA LEU A 179 -0.08 3.20 -2.00
C LEU A 179 0.89 2.04 -2.18
N ASN A 180 0.50 0.83 -1.78
CA ASN A 180 1.33 -0.36 -1.93
C ASN A 180 1.64 -0.67 -3.39
N ASP A 181 0.62 -0.72 -4.25
CA ASP A 181 0.74 -1.24 -5.60
C ASP A 181 1.42 -0.26 -6.57
N ARG A 182 1.25 1.05 -6.34
CA ARG A 182 1.62 2.11 -7.30
C ARG A 182 2.62 3.12 -6.74
N VAL A 183 2.61 3.44 -5.44
CA VAL A 183 3.35 4.59 -4.90
C VAL A 183 4.65 4.19 -4.21
N LEU A 184 4.63 3.19 -3.33
CA LEU A 184 5.78 2.85 -2.47
C LEU A 184 7.06 2.51 -3.27
N GLY A 185 6.92 1.88 -4.45
CA GLY A 185 8.04 1.56 -5.34
C GLY A 185 8.60 2.75 -6.14
N LEU A 186 7.89 3.88 -6.19
CA LEU A 186 8.32 5.09 -6.90
C LEU A 186 9.11 6.05 -5.99
N LEU A 187 8.88 5.98 -4.68
CA LEU A 187 9.48 6.89 -3.71
C LEU A 187 10.98 6.64 -3.52
N THR A 188 11.76 7.72 -3.33
CA THR A 188 13.18 7.58 -2.93
C THR A 188 13.31 7.04 -1.51
N ASN A 189 12.40 7.45 -0.63
CA ASN A 189 12.36 7.06 0.77
C ASN A 189 10.90 6.90 1.21
N ALA A 190 10.42 5.67 1.28
CA ALA A 190 9.05 5.36 1.70
C ALA A 190 8.82 5.59 3.21
N MET A 191 9.88 5.70 4.02
CA MET A 191 9.76 5.98 5.46
C MET A 191 9.04 7.29 5.77
N GLN A 192 8.98 8.23 4.81
CA GLN A 192 8.23 9.47 4.98
C GLN A 192 6.73 9.25 5.15
N LEU A 193 6.22 8.09 4.75
CA LEU A 193 4.82 7.70 4.88
C LEU A 193 4.59 6.71 6.04
N ALA A 194 5.65 6.34 6.77
CA ALA A 194 5.58 5.32 7.82
C ALA A 194 4.58 5.70 8.91
N ASP A 195 4.59 6.94 9.38
CA ASP A 195 3.68 7.41 10.44
C ASP A 195 2.20 7.23 10.06
N PHE A 196 1.84 7.57 8.81
CA PHE A 196 0.49 7.36 8.27
C PHE A 196 0.15 5.87 8.14
N ILE A 197 1.07 5.07 7.59
CA ILE A 197 0.85 3.63 7.39
C ILE A 197 0.71 2.90 8.74
N MET A 198 1.53 3.27 9.72
CA MET A 198 1.52 2.67 11.07
C MET A 198 0.28 3.09 11.85
N SER A 199 -0.11 4.37 11.82
CA SER A 199 -1.36 4.81 12.45
C SER A 199 -2.59 4.13 11.84
N ALA A 200 -2.60 3.87 10.53
CA ALA A 200 -3.65 3.07 9.90
C ALA A 200 -3.61 1.60 10.36
N PHE A 201 -2.43 1.00 10.47
CA PHE A 201 -2.25 -0.37 10.93
C PHE A 201 -2.68 -0.58 12.38
N GLU A 202 -2.43 0.40 13.26
CA GLU A 202 -2.79 0.39 14.68
C GLU A 202 -4.25 0.78 14.93
N SER A 203 -4.94 1.35 13.94
CA SER A 203 -6.34 1.75 14.09
C SER A 203 -7.26 0.58 14.49
N ASN A 204 -8.24 0.81 15.36
CA ASN A 204 -9.14 -0.28 15.82
C ASN A 204 -10.01 -0.92 14.71
N ASN A 205 -9.98 -0.37 13.50
CA ASN A 205 -10.71 -0.88 12.36
C ASN A 205 -9.95 -2.04 11.69
N VAL A 206 -10.47 -3.26 11.84
CA VAL A 206 -9.86 -4.49 11.30
C VAL A 206 -9.64 -4.41 9.79
N GLU A 207 -10.61 -3.87 9.03
CA GLU A 207 -10.48 -3.73 7.57
C GLU A 207 -9.32 -2.82 7.16
N VAL A 208 -9.14 -1.70 7.88
CA VAL A 208 -8.07 -0.74 7.64
C VAL A 208 -6.71 -1.35 7.98
N GLY A 209 -6.61 -2.03 9.12
CA GLY A 209 -5.38 -2.73 9.51
C GLY A 209 -4.98 -3.82 8.50
N MET A 210 -5.94 -4.58 7.98
CA MET A 210 -5.69 -5.58 6.94
C MET A 210 -5.25 -4.93 5.61
N ALA A 211 -5.88 -3.83 5.20
CA ALA A 211 -5.49 -3.09 4.00
C ALA A 211 -4.09 -2.46 4.13
N ALA A 212 -3.68 -2.06 5.34
CA ALA A 212 -2.37 -1.48 5.61
C ALA A 212 -1.24 -2.53 5.69
N THR A 213 -1.58 -3.79 5.94
CA THR A 213 -0.60 -4.87 6.18
C THR A 213 0.44 -5.03 5.06
N PRO A 214 0.07 -5.01 3.75
CA PRO A 214 1.06 -5.02 2.67
C PRO A 214 2.01 -3.83 2.69
N CYS A 215 1.52 -2.62 3.00
CA CYS A 215 2.34 -1.42 3.12
C CYS A 215 3.36 -1.54 4.27
N VAL A 216 2.91 -2.00 5.44
CA VAL A 216 3.79 -2.22 6.61
C VAL A 216 4.85 -3.25 6.28
N PHE A 217 4.48 -4.36 5.63
CA PHE A 217 5.43 -5.37 5.19
C PHE A 217 6.50 -4.79 4.27
N HIS A 218 6.10 -3.97 3.30
CA HIS A 218 7.05 -3.31 2.41
C HIS A 218 8.04 -2.41 3.20
N LEU A 219 7.58 -1.71 4.23
CA LEU A 219 8.46 -0.90 5.09
C LEU A 219 9.41 -1.75 5.93
N VAL A 220 8.91 -2.80 6.58
CA VAL A 220 9.71 -3.70 7.42
C VAL A 220 10.81 -4.38 6.59
N PHE A 221 10.48 -4.90 5.40
CA PHE A 221 11.44 -5.66 4.60
C PHE A 221 12.41 -4.80 3.78
N ASN A 222 11.97 -3.66 3.23
CA ASN A 222 12.82 -2.83 2.37
C ASN A 222 13.53 -1.70 3.12
N TYR A 223 12.99 -1.26 4.25
CA TYR A 223 13.53 -0.13 5.03
C TYR A 223 13.93 -0.50 6.47
N SER A 224 13.88 -1.80 6.82
CA SER A 224 14.25 -2.31 8.15
C SER A 224 13.53 -1.57 9.29
N LEU A 225 12.22 -1.34 9.12
CA LEU A 225 11.39 -0.76 10.19
C LEU A 225 11.20 -1.80 11.30
N ASP A 226 11.77 -1.53 12.48
CA ASP A 226 11.62 -2.39 13.66
C ASP A 226 10.29 -2.10 14.35
N TYR A 227 9.28 -2.95 14.13
CA TYR A 227 8.00 -2.89 14.82
C TYR A 227 7.84 -4.08 15.78
N GLY A 228 8.11 -3.85 17.06
CA GLY A 228 8.09 -4.87 18.12
C GLY A 228 6.79 -5.70 18.20
N PRO A 229 5.60 -5.08 18.23
CA PRO A 229 4.32 -5.79 18.37
C PRO A 229 3.69 -6.23 17.02
N LEU A 230 4.48 -6.37 15.95
CA LEU A 230 3.99 -6.77 14.62
C LEU A 230 3.14 -8.04 14.67
N PHE A 231 3.66 -9.09 15.30
CA PHE A 231 2.99 -10.39 15.34
C PHE A 231 1.73 -10.36 16.20
N ASP A 232 1.74 -9.64 17.32
CA ASP A 232 0.60 -9.45 18.20
C ASP A 232 -0.54 -8.75 17.44
N ARG A 233 -0.19 -7.72 16.67
CA ARG A 233 -1.16 -7.00 15.85
C ARG A 233 -1.71 -7.84 14.70
N LEU A 234 -0.85 -8.57 13.99
CA LEU A 234 -1.29 -9.51 12.95
C LEU A 234 -2.20 -10.60 13.53
N TYR A 235 -1.91 -11.08 14.74
CA TYR A 235 -2.74 -12.04 15.44
C TYR A 235 -4.13 -11.47 15.72
N GLN A 236 -4.24 -10.22 16.19
CA GLN A 236 -5.52 -9.53 16.39
C GLN A 236 -6.33 -9.40 15.08
N LEU A 237 -5.66 -9.07 13.96
CA LEU A 237 -6.30 -8.89 12.65
C LEU A 237 -6.89 -10.18 12.07
N VAL A 238 -6.34 -11.34 12.44
CA VAL A 238 -6.89 -12.65 12.07
C VAL A 238 -8.19 -12.88 12.87
N SER A 239 -9.31 -12.39 12.36
CA SER A 239 -10.61 -12.45 13.05
C SER A 239 -11.75 -12.82 12.09
N LEU A 240 -12.92 -13.16 12.64
CA LEU A 240 -14.09 -13.50 11.85
C LEU A 240 -14.57 -12.30 11.01
N SER A 241 -14.53 -11.08 11.56
CA SER A 241 -14.82 -9.86 10.81
C SER A 241 -13.82 -9.64 9.67
N GLY A 242 -12.54 -9.98 9.90
CA GLY A 242 -11.51 -9.92 8.86
C GLY A 242 -11.78 -10.85 7.68
N LEU A 243 -12.42 -12.02 7.91
CA LEU A 243 -12.78 -12.96 6.83
C LEU A 243 -13.89 -12.45 5.91
N MET A 244 -14.70 -11.50 6.36
CA MET A 244 -15.77 -10.91 5.56
C MET A 244 -15.29 -9.69 4.75
N SER A 245 -14.10 -9.19 5.04
CA SER A 245 -13.55 -8.02 4.37
C SER A 245 -13.19 -8.30 2.90
N PRO A 246 -13.38 -7.33 1.98
CA PRO A 246 -12.91 -7.46 0.60
C PRO A 246 -11.38 -7.59 0.49
N TYR A 247 -10.62 -7.14 1.50
CA TYR A 247 -9.15 -7.14 1.49
C TYR A 247 -8.52 -8.46 1.98
N ARG A 248 -9.33 -9.44 2.40
CA ARG A 248 -8.89 -10.71 2.98
C ARG A 248 -7.84 -11.45 2.15
N GLY A 249 -8.04 -11.56 0.83
CA GLY A 249 -7.14 -12.34 -0.04
C GLY A 249 -5.72 -11.78 -0.07
N ARG A 250 -5.60 -10.45 -0.10
CA ARG A 250 -4.31 -9.75 -0.04
C ARG A 250 -3.65 -9.94 1.32
N PHE A 251 -4.42 -9.79 2.40
CA PHE A 251 -3.93 -9.97 3.77
C PHE A 251 -3.40 -11.39 4.02
N TYR A 252 -4.19 -12.44 3.73
CA TYR A 252 -3.77 -13.82 4.00
C TYR A 252 -2.59 -14.26 3.14
N ARG A 253 -2.48 -13.78 1.90
CA ARG A 253 -1.28 -14.00 1.07
C ARG A 253 -0.05 -13.34 1.68
N GLN A 254 -0.19 -12.12 2.19
CA GLN A 254 0.91 -11.41 2.85
C GLN A 254 1.30 -12.06 4.17
N LEU A 255 0.32 -12.52 4.94
CA LEU A 255 0.52 -13.25 6.18
C LEU A 255 1.28 -14.57 5.93
N ASP A 256 0.94 -15.30 4.87
CA ASP A 256 1.64 -16.52 4.50
C ASP A 256 3.13 -16.26 4.21
N LEU A 257 3.44 -15.14 3.53
CA LEU A 257 4.82 -14.70 3.28
C LEU A 257 5.54 -14.31 4.58
N ILE A 258 4.88 -13.56 5.47
CA ILE A 258 5.46 -13.16 6.76
C ILE A 258 5.84 -14.40 7.57
N LEU A 259 4.95 -15.40 7.62
CA LEU A 259 5.19 -16.62 8.37
C LEU A 259 6.24 -17.56 7.75
N THR A 260 6.75 -17.28 6.55
CA THR A 260 7.94 -17.98 6.01
C THR A 260 9.26 -17.47 6.58
N ALA A 261 9.27 -16.32 7.27
CA ALA A 261 10.52 -15.75 7.75
C ALA A 261 11.22 -16.68 8.75
N THR A 262 12.54 -16.83 8.61
CA THR A 262 13.35 -17.79 9.38
C THR A 262 13.41 -17.50 10.88
N ASN A 263 13.16 -16.26 11.29
CA ASN A 263 13.38 -15.78 12.67
C ASN A 263 12.11 -15.80 13.54
N ILE A 264 11.12 -16.62 13.19
CA ILE A 264 9.86 -16.72 13.96
C ILE A 264 9.94 -17.92 14.89
N SER A 265 9.60 -17.73 16.17
CA SER A 265 9.52 -18.82 17.14
C SER A 265 8.43 -19.82 16.75
N THR A 266 8.68 -21.10 17.01
CA THR A 266 7.72 -22.20 16.76
C THR A 266 6.38 -21.96 17.44
N ALA A 267 6.41 -21.38 18.62
CA ALA A 267 5.21 -21.10 19.40
C ALA A 267 4.32 -20.00 18.80
N ARG A 268 4.90 -18.95 18.19
CA ARG A 268 4.12 -17.96 17.43
C ARG A 268 3.43 -18.62 16.24
N ILE A 269 4.16 -19.43 15.48
CA ILE A 269 3.61 -20.16 14.32
C ILE A 269 2.48 -21.09 14.75
N ALA A 270 2.65 -21.82 15.85
CA ALA A 270 1.63 -22.71 16.41
C ALA A 270 0.36 -21.95 16.82
N ALA A 271 0.48 -20.79 17.47
CA ALA A 271 -0.65 -19.95 17.83
C ALA A 271 -1.42 -19.45 16.60
N PHE A 272 -0.72 -19.00 15.56
CA PHE A 272 -1.36 -18.62 14.28
C PHE A 272 -2.07 -19.81 13.64
N ALA A 273 -1.42 -20.98 13.55
CA ALA A 273 -2.03 -22.18 12.97
C ALA A 273 -3.32 -22.59 13.71
N LYS A 274 -3.30 -22.55 15.05
CA LYS A 274 -4.45 -22.85 15.90
C LYS A 274 -5.58 -21.82 15.74
N ARG A 275 -5.25 -20.52 15.65
CA ARG A 275 -6.26 -19.47 15.45
C ARG A 275 -6.92 -19.58 14.09
N LEU A 276 -6.15 -19.82 13.03
CA LEU A 276 -6.65 -20.04 11.67
C LEU A 276 -7.53 -21.29 11.58
N ALA A 277 -7.11 -22.39 12.21
CA ALA A 277 -7.91 -23.61 12.30
C ALA A 277 -9.23 -23.40 13.04
N SER A 278 -9.21 -22.64 14.14
CA SER A 278 -10.41 -22.31 14.90
C SER A 278 -11.35 -21.40 14.09
N LEU A 279 -10.80 -20.42 13.38
CA LEU A 279 -11.57 -19.56 12.48
C LEU A 279 -12.16 -20.34 11.31
N CYS A 280 -11.49 -21.36 10.79
CA CYS A 280 -12.00 -22.19 9.70
C CYS A 280 -13.34 -22.85 10.04
N LEU A 281 -13.60 -23.16 11.32
CA LEU A 281 -14.86 -23.75 11.76
C LEU A 281 -16.02 -22.76 11.75
N LEU A 282 -15.71 -21.48 11.95
CA LEU A 282 -16.69 -20.39 11.98
C LEU A 282 -16.80 -19.68 10.61
N ALA A 283 -15.83 -19.93 9.73
CA ALA A 283 -15.73 -19.28 8.44
C ALA A 283 -16.84 -19.76 7.50
N PRO A 284 -17.35 -18.88 6.63
CA PRO A 284 -18.28 -19.28 5.58
C PRO A 284 -17.58 -20.23 4.58
N CYS A 285 -18.35 -21.10 3.92
CA CYS A 285 -17.83 -22.17 3.06
C CYS A 285 -16.81 -21.68 2.02
N TYR A 286 -17.00 -20.50 1.45
CA TYR A 286 -16.08 -19.93 0.45
C TYR A 286 -14.72 -19.48 1.00
N CYS A 287 -14.57 -19.29 2.32
CA CYS A 287 -13.31 -18.91 2.97
C CYS A 287 -12.50 -20.12 3.47
N GLN A 288 -13.16 -21.26 3.71
CA GLN A 288 -12.54 -22.44 4.33
C GLN A 288 -11.36 -23.01 3.52
N PRO A 289 -11.42 -23.16 2.18
CA PRO A 289 -10.30 -23.71 1.41
C PRO A 289 -9.01 -22.88 1.54
N MET A 290 -9.14 -21.55 1.56
CA MET A 290 -8.02 -20.64 1.74
C MET A 290 -7.36 -20.83 3.11
N LEU A 291 -8.16 -20.94 4.17
CA LEU A 291 -7.65 -21.14 5.53
C LEU A 291 -7.01 -22.51 5.71
N ILE A 292 -7.65 -23.57 5.21
CA ILE A 292 -7.12 -24.93 5.24
C ILE A 292 -5.78 -25.00 4.50
N GLY A 293 -5.71 -24.43 3.30
CA GLY A 293 -4.47 -24.36 2.52
C GLY A 293 -3.34 -23.67 3.29
N LEU A 294 -3.63 -22.54 3.94
CA LEU A 294 -2.64 -21.79 4.71
C LEU A 294 -2.15 -22.58 5.94
N VAL A 295 -3.06 -23.22 6.69
CA VAL A 295 -2.70 -24.08 7.84
C VAL A 295 -1.84 -25.27 7.40
N LEU A 296 -2.22 -25.95 6.32
CA LEU A 296 -1.43 -27.07 5.78
C LEU A 296 -0.04 -26.62 5.32
N ASN A 297 0.06 -25.45 4.66
CA ASN A 297 1.34 -24.89 4.26
C ASN A 297 2.23 -24.57 5.47
N LEU A 298 1.66 -24.05 6.56
CA LEU A 298 2.41 -23.81 7.81
C LEU A 298 2.92 -25.12 8.43
N LEU A 299 2.06 -26.14 8.55
CA LEU A 299 2.43 -27.44 9.13
C LEU A 299 3.47 -28.21 8.29
N ARG A 300 3.42 -28.07 6.96
CA ARG A 300 4.42 -28.66 6.06
C ARG A 300 5.78 -27.99 6.18
N ARG A 301 5.82 -26.65 6.33
CA ARG A 301 7.07 -25.89 6.47
C ARG A 301 7.72 -26.08 7.84
N HIS A 302 6.93 -26.10 8.91
CA HIS A 302 7.42 -26.21 10.27
C HIS A 302 7.08 -27.57 10.87
N LYS A 303 7.95 -28.56 10.66
CA LYS A 303 7.78 -29.92 11.22
C LYS A 303 7.61 -29.92 12.74
N LYS A 304 8.26 -28.98 13.43
CA LYS A 304 8.12 -28.77 14.88
C LYS A 304 6.71 -28.38 15.34
N CYS A 305 5.79 -28.03 14.43
CA CYS A 305 4.40 -27.74 14.76
C CYS A 305 3.46 -28.94 14.48
N GLN A 306 3.99 -30.10 14.05
CA GLN A 306 3.17 -31.28 13.75
C GLN A 306 2.55 -31.93 14.98
N TYR A 307 3.10 -31.69 16.18
CA TYR A 307 2.51 -32.11 17.46
C TYR A 307 1.06 -31.61 17.63
N LEU A 308 0.70 -30.50 16.95
CA LEU A 308 -0.66 -29.96 16.95
C LEU A 308 -1.69 -30.93 16.34
N VAL A 309 -1.26 -31.78 15.40
CA VAL A 309 -2.09 -32.78 14.71
C VAL A 309 -2.03 -34.13 15.42
N HIS A 310 -0.83 -34.56 15.80
CA HIS A 310 -0.58 -35.83 16.49
C HIS A 310 0.41 -35.58 17.63
N ARG A 311 -0.06 -35.70 18.87
CA ARG A 311 0.73 -35.43 20.09
C ARG A 311 1.24 -36.74 20.68
N GLN A 312 2.55 -36.85 20.83
CA GLN A 312 3.22 -37.93 21.57
C GLN A 312 3.74 -37.39 22.91
N ALA A 313 4.04 -38.27 23.87
CA ALA A 313 4.46 -37.85 25.22
C ALA A 313 5.78 -37.05 25.22
N GLU A 314 6.65 -37.27 24.23
CA GLU A 314 7.92 -36.55 24.06
C GLU A 314 7.71 -35.08 23.62
N ASP A 315 6.61 -34.78 22.93
CA ASP A 315 6.30 -33.42 22.47
C ASP A 315 5.95 -32.46 23.63
N ASP A 316 5.60 -32.99 24.80
CA ASP A 316 5.16 -32.19 25.95
C ASP A 316 6.30 -31.40 26.60
N GLU A 317 7.53 -31.90 26.54
CA GLU A 317 8.71 -31.20 27.06
C GLU A 317 9.18 -30.09 26.09
N ASP A 318 9.18 -30.36 24.79
CA ASP A 318 9.47 -29.35 23.75
C ASP A 318 8.48 -28.17 23.78
N VAL A 319 7.21 -28.46 24.08
CA VAL A 319 6.15 -27.45 24.23
C VAL A 319 6.36 -26.57 25.47
N LYS A 320 6.84 -27.14 26.57
CA LYS A 320 7.17 -26.36 27.78
C LYS A 320 8.37 -25.44 27.52
N GLU A 321 9.45 -25.96 26.94
CA GLU A 321 10.66 -25.18 26.65
C GLU A 321 10.38 -23.99 25.70
N ALA A 322 9.56 -24.19 24.67
CA ALA A 322 9.21 -23.11 23.75
C ALA A 322 8.19 -22.10 24.32
N ASN A 323 7.36 -22.46 25.29
CA ASN A 323 6.53 -21.50 26.04
C ASN A 323 7.40 -20.65 26.99
N GLU A 324 8.42 -21.23 27.63
CA GLU A 324 9.36 -20.49 28.50
C GLU A 324 10.17 -19.46 27.71
N LYS A 325 10.63 -19.82 26.51
CA LYS A 325 11.33 -18.89 25.60
C LYS A 325 10.46 -17.73 25.12
N LEU A 326 9.14 -17.93 24.98
CA LEU A 326 8.20 -16.85 24.65
C LEU A 326 7.99 -15.89 25.83
N ASN A 327 7.84 -16.42 27.04
CA ASN A 327 7.61 -15.62 28.24
C ASN A 327 8.84 -14.77 28.62
N GLY A 328 10.06 -15.28 28.37
CA GLY A 328 11.31 -14.52 28.56
C GLY A 328 11.53 -13.38 27.55
N SER A 329 10.83 -13.38 26.41
CA SER A 329 10.94 -12.35 25.36
C SER A 329 9.82 -11.28 25.43
N GLY A 330 9.04 -11.24 26.51
CA GLY A 330 7.92 -10.31 26.66
C GLY A 330 6.70 -10.63 25.80
N GLY A 331 6.54 -11.89 25.37
CA GLY A 331 5.37 -12.33 24.60
C GLY A 331 4.10 -12.36 25.45
N SER A 332 2.97 -11.93 24.87
CA SER A 332 1.65 -11.97 25.51
C SER A 332 1.18 -13.43 25.75
N ASN A 333 0.51 -13.68 26.89
CA ASN A 333 0.02 -15.01 27.33
C ASN A 333 -0.93 -15.71 26.32
N GLU A 334 -1.40 -15.00 25.30
CA GLU A 334 -2.26 -15.51 24.23
C GLU A 334 -1.55 -16.46 23.24
N PHE A 335 -0.21 -16.50 23.25
CA PHE A 335 0.60 -17.40 22.42
C PHE A 335 0.86 -18.79 23.05
N SER A 336 0.20 -19.09 24.17
CA SER A 336 0.36 -20.34 24.90
C SER A 336 0.00 -21.59 24.06
N MET A 337 0.97 -22.50 23.93
CA MET A 337 0.89 -23.71 23.09
C MET A 337 0.07 -24.88 23.67
N SER A 338 -0.69 -24.68 24.76
CA SER A 338 -1.27 -25.78 25.55
C SER A 338 -2.50 -26.48 24.96
N ILE A 339 -2.98 -26.13 23.76
CA ILE A 339 -4.24 -26.67 23.22
C ILE A 339 -4.03 -27.24 21.82
N SER A 340 -4.24 -28.55 21.69
CA SER A 340 -4.24 -29.36 20.45
C SER A 340 -5.32 -28.93 19.44
N LEU A 341 -5.12 -29.23 18.14
CA LEU A 341 -6.10 -28.97 17.05
C LEU A 341 -7.34 -29.90 17.09
N THR A 342 -7.77 -30.36 18.27
CA THR A 342 -8.95 -31.22 18.45
C THR A 342 -10.23 -30.60 17.86
N LYS A 343 -10.27 -29.27 17.73
CA LYS A 343 -11.37 -28.52 17.11
C LYS A 343 -11.54 -28.74 15.60
N LEU A 344 -10.55 -29.28 14.87
CA LEU A 344 -10.66 -29.56 13.42
C LEU A 344 -11.23 -30.94 13.08
N LYS A 345 -11.42 -31.84 14.06
CA LYS A 345 -12.06 -33.15 13.84
C LYS A 345 -13.45 -33.09 13.16
N PRO A 346 -14.35 -32.13 13.43
CA PRO A 346 -15.67 -32.09 12.80
C PRO A 346 -15.61 -31.75 11.29
N LEU A 347 -14.62 -30.99 10.80
CA LEU A 347 -14.48 -30.71 9.35
C LEU A 347 -14.09 -31.95 8.52
N ARG A 348 -13.68 -33.04 9.18
CA ARG A 348 -13.37 -34.31 8.51
C ARG A 348 -14.62 -35.06 8.04
N LEU A 349 -15.81 -34.65 8.47
CA LEU A 349 -17.09 -35.28 8.10
C LEU A 349 -17.69 -34.71 6.80
N ASP A 350 -17.33 -33.49 6.38
CA ASP A 350 -17.98 -32.83 5.22
C ASP A 350 -17.25 -33.01 3.87
N ILE A 351 -16.02 -33.53 3.87
CA ILE A 351 -15.26 -33.77 2.61
C ILE A 351 -15.59 -35.15 1.99
N ARG A 352 -16.59 -35.88 2.51
CA ARG A 352 -17.02 -37.19 1.98
C ARG A 352 -18.30 -37.18 1.15
N TYR A 353 -18.85 -36.03 0.79
CA TYR A 353 -19.91 -35.95 -0.22
C TYR A 353 -19.54 -34.94 -1.30
N GLY A 354 -19.03 -35.47 -2.41
CA GLY A 354 -18.60 -34.71 -3.58
C GLY A 354 -17.72 -35.56 -4.50
N SER A 355 -18.11 -36.83 -4.71
CA SER A 355 -17.70 -37.64 -5.85
C SER A 355 -18.68 -37.44 -6.98
#